data_AF-W4LX24-F1
#
_entry.id   AF-W4LX24-F1
#
_cell.length_a   1.000
_cell.length_b   1.000
_cell.length_c   1.000
_cell.angle_alpha   90.00
_cell.angle_beta   90.00
_cell.angle_gamma   90.00
#
_symmetry.space_group_name_H-M   'P 1'
#
loop_
_entity.id
_entity.type
_entity.pdbx_description
1 polymer ?
#
loop_
_entity_poly.entity_id
_entity_poly.type
_entity_poly.pdbx_seq_one_letter_code
_entity_poly.pdbx_strand_id
1 'polypeptide(L)'
;MTERTRAIVALTQRILAQSRVIAKGNRIRDVRRLVNMYGGKRSQWVKKSGPPIEIGRHQYEYHWYEHPGIGRVELKRKQVN
;
A
#
# COMPACT_ATOMS: atom_id res chain seq x y z
N MET A 1 -15.58 -18.53 7.97
CA MET A 1 -14.65 -17.80 7.07
C MET A 1 -14.65 -16.34 7.47
N THR A 2 -13.65 -15.90 8.23
CA THR A 2 -13.61 -14.58 8.86
C THR A 2 -13.25 -13.48 7.84
N GLU A 3 -14.03 -12.39 7.82
CA GLU A 3 -13.92 -11.23 6.90
C GLU A 3 -12.52 -10.58 6.81
N ARG A 4 -11.61 -10.89 7.75
CA ARG A 4 -10.25 -10.34 7.77
C ARG A 4 -9.31 -10.94 6.72
N THR A 5 -9.57 -12.14 6.21
CA THR A 5 -8.59 -12.88 5.39
C THR A 5 -8.68 -12.56 3.89
N ARG A 6 -9.75 -11.89 3.41
CA ARG A 6 -9.93 -11.56 1.99
C ARG A 6 -9.41 -10.19 1.54
N ALA A 7 -8.97 -9.33 2.45
CA ALA A 7 -8.52 -7.98 2.10
C ALA A 7 -7.15 -7.94 1.37
N ILE A 8 -6.33 -8.98 1.51
CA ILE A 8 -4.94 -9.02 1.01
C ILE A 8 -4.88 -9.37 -0.49
N VAL A 9 -5.93 -10.00 -1.05
CA VAL A 9 -5.97 -10.46 -2.45
C VAL A 9 -6.69 -9.50 -3.40
N ALA A 10 -7.48 -8.54 -2.91
CA ALA A 10 -8.33 -7.72 -3.77
C ALA A 10 -8.11 -6.21 -3.58
N LEU A 11 -6.90 -5.72 -3.84
CA LEU A 11 -6.86 -4.42 -4.53
C LEU A 11 -7.59 -4.66 -5.85
N THR A 12 -8.83 -4.17 -5.94
CA THR A 12 -9.64 -4.35 -7.16
C THR A 12 -8.88 -3.76 -8.34
N GLN A 13 -9.08 -4.31 -9.54
CA GLN A 13 -8.46 -3.77 -10.76
C GLN A 13 -8.70 -2.27 -10.89
N ARG A 14 -9.87 -1.78 -10.46
CA ARG A 14 -10.21 -0.36 -10.41
C ARG A 14 -9.28 0.44 -9.49
N ILE A 15 -9.01 -0.03 -8.27
CA ILE A 15 -8.09 0.65 -7.33
C ILE A 15 -6.68 0.72 -7.92
N LEU A 16 -6.22 -0.38 -8.53
CA LEU A 16 -4.89 -0.43 -9.16
C LEU A 16 -4.80 0.52 -10.37
N ALA A 17 -5.82 0.53 -11.23
CA ALA A 17 -5.88 1.41 -12.40
C ALA A 17 -5.90 2.89 -12.03
N GLN A 18 -6.47 3.24 -10.88
CA GLN A 18 -6.55 4.62 -10.37
C GLN A 18 -5.45 4.94 -9.34
N SER A 19 -4.48 4.04 -9.16
CA SER A 19 -3.40 4.22 -8.19
C SER A 19 -2.36 5.22 -8.67
N ARG A 20 -1.73 5.91 -7.72
CA ARG A 20 -0.59 6.81 -7.99
C ARG A 20 0.57 6.50 -7.07
N VAL A 21 1.78 6.68 -7.56
CA VAL A 21 2.99 6.68 -6.73
C VAL A 21 3.04 7.99 -5.94
N ILE A 22 3.13 7.90 -4.61
CA ILE A 22 3.17 9.07 -3.72
C ILE A 22 4.53 9.28 -3.06
N ALA A 23 5.37 8.25 -2.99
CA ALA A 23 6.76 8.38 -2.54
C ALA A 23 7.63 7.22 -3.09
N LYS A 24 8.94 7.46 -3.22
CA LYS A 24 9.92 6.45 -3.61
C LYS A 24 11.15 6.55 -2.71
N GLY A 25 11.74 5.39 -2.40
CA GLY A 25 12.95 5.24 -1.60
C GLY A 25 13.03 6.15 -0.38
N ASN A 26 14.04 7.01 -0.31
CA ASN A 26 14.27 7.85 0.88
C ASN A 26 13.16 8.88 1.16
N ARG A 27 12.25 9.14 0.20
CA ARG A 27 11.06 9.98 0.44
C ARG A 27 9.95 9.23 1.19
N ILE A 28 10.07 7.91 1.32
CA ILE A 28 9.17 7.09 2.14
C ILE A 28 9.65 7.18 3.58
N ARG A 29 8.84 7.80 4.46
CA ARG A 29 9.17 8.05 5.86
C ARG A 29 9.62 6.78 6.61
N ASP A 30 8.98 5.65 6.34
CA ASP A 30 9.22 4.36 6.98
C ASP A 30 10.11 3.43 6.14
N VAL A 31 10.87 3.93 5.15
CA VAL A 31 11.73 3.08 4.29
C VAL A 31 12.75 2.27 5.09
N ARG A 32 13.26 2.82 6.20
CA ARG A 32 14.21 2.11 7.07
C ARG A 32 13.54 0.88 7.71
N ARG A 33 12.29 1.01 8.17
CA ARG A 33 11.52 -0.11 8.70
C ARG A 33 11.29 -1.17 7.64
N LEU A 34 10.89 -0.78 6.43
CA LEU A 34 10.64 -1.70 5.31
C LEU A 34 11.89 -2.52 4.97
N VAL A 35 13.05 -1.86 4.88
CA VAL A 35 14.34 -2.54 4.63
C VAL A 35 14.73 -3.44 5.80
N ASN A 36 14.56 -3.00 7.05
CA ASN A 36 14.90 -3.83 8.20
C ASN A 36 14.01 -5.07 8.33
N MET A 37 12.73 -4.97 7.95
CA MET A 37 11.78 -6.08 8.08
C MET A 37 11.79 -7.03 6.88
N TYR A 38 11.99 -6.51 5.67
CA TYR A 38 11.81 -7.28 4.43
C TYR A 38 13.04 -7.28 3.51
N GLY A 39 14.07 -6.49 3.82
CA GLY A 39 15.25 -6.34 2.98
C GLY A 39 15.02 -5.45 1.75
N GLY A 40 15.84 -5.69 0.72
CA GLY A 40 15.82 -4.94 -0.54
C GLY A 40 16.53 -3.58 -0.46
N LYS A 41 16.76 -2.97 -1.65
CA LYS A 41 17.40 -1.66 -1.74
C LYS A 41 16.37 -0.58 -1.46
N ARG A 42 16.71 0.40 -0.62
CA ARG A 42 15.83 1.55 -0.32
C ARG A 42 15.28 2.19 -1.59
N SER A 43 16.10 2.42 -2.61
CA SER A 43 15.71 3.06 -3.87
C SER A 43 14.63 2.31 -4.67
N GLN A 44 14.44 1.02 -4.42
CA GLN A 44 13.47 0.17 -5.12
C GLN A 44 12.12 0.05 -4.38
N TRP A 45 12.04 0.55 -3.15
CA TRP A 45 10.76 0.67 -2.44
C TRP A 45 9.94 1.83 -3.02
N VAL A 46 8.66 1.55 -3.30
CA VAL A 46 7.69 2.51 -3.83
C VAL A 46 6.47 2.52 -2.91
N LYS A 47 5.98 3.70 -2.57
CA LYS A 47 4.70 3.87 -1.87
C LYS A 47 3.65 4.36 -2.85
N LYS A 48 2.52 3.67 -2.89
CA LYS A 48 1.36 4.01 -3.73
C LYS A 48 0.14 4.32 -2.88
N SER A 49 -0.78 5.06 -3.49
CA SER A 49 -2.07 5.42 -2.94
C SER A 49 -3.16 5.11 -3.96
N GLY A 50 -4.27 4.54 -3.51
CA GLY A 50 -5.49 4.38 -4.30
C GLY A 50 -6.38 5.62 -4.26
N PRO A 51 -7.50 5.61 -4.99
CA PRO A 51 -8.56 6.60 -4.79
C PRO A 51 -9.23 6.40 -3.42
N PRO A 52 -9.91 7.45 -2.89
CA PRO A 52 -10.84 7.28 -1.77
C PRO A 52 -11.94 6.28 -2.12
N ILE A 53 -12.35 5.49 -1.13
CA ILE A 53 -13.46 4.55 -1.22
C ILE A 53 -14.39 4.76 -0.04
N GLU A 54 -15.69 4.61 -0.27
CA GLU A 54 -16.70 4.67 0.77
C GLU A 54 -17.00 3.27 1.29
N ILE A 55 -16.97 3.12 2.62
CA ILE A 55 -17.38 1.90 3.31
C ILE A 55 -18.32 2.33 4.43
N GLY A 56 -19.62 2.12 4.20
CA GLY A 56 -20.68 2.65 5.07
C GLY A 56 -20.68 4.18 5.06
N ARG A 57 -20.55 4.79 6.25
CA ARG A 57 -20.52 6.26 6.41
C ARG A 57 -19.12 6.86 6.40
N HIS A 58 -18.09 6.05 6.17
CA HIS A 58 -16.70 6.49 6.30
C HIS A 58 -15.98 6.39 4.95
N GLN A 59 -15.06 7.32 4.71
CA GLN A 59 -14.17 7.30 3.57
C GLN A 59 -12.80 6.73 3.97
N TYR A 60 -12.22 5.91 3.11
CA TYR A 60 -10.93 5.27 3.31
C TYR A 60 -10.04 5.42 2.08
N GLU A 61 -8.73 5.41 2.26
CA GLU A 61 -7.74 5.32 1.19
C GLU A 61 -6.80 4.15 1.49
N TYR A 62 -6.56 3.31 0.49
CA TYR A 62 -5.56 2.25 0.57
C TYR A 62 -4.20 2.80 0.19
N HIS A 63 -3.22 2.62 1.06
CA HIS A 63 -1.81 2.92 0.83
C HIS A 63 -1.04 1.62 0.85
N TRP A 64 -0.11 1.42 -0.06
CA TRP A 64 0.76 0.24 0.00
C TRP A 64 2.19 0.57 -0.36
N TYR A 65 3.08 -0.28 0.13
CA TYR A 65 4.49 -0.29 -0.19
C TYR A 65 4.75 -1.48 -1.10
N GLU A 66 5.50 -1.30 -2.18
CA GLU A 66 5.92 -2.37 -3.07
C GLU A 66 7.42 -2.36 -3.31
N HIS A 67 8.02 -3.54 -3.43
CA HIS A 67 9.39 -3.73 -3.88
C HIS A 67 9.44 -4.86 -4.92
N PRO A 68 9.44 -4.52 -6.23
CA PRO A 68 9.37 -5.51 -7.31
C PRO A 68 10.50 -6.54 -7.26
N GLY A 69 11.73 -6.11 -6.95
CA GLY A 69 12.90 -7.00 -6.93
C GLY A 69 12.89 -8.10 -5.86
N ILE A 70 12.01 -8.02 -4.86
CA ILE A 70 11.82 -9.07 -3.84
C ILE A 70 10.37 -9.55 -3.78
N GLY A 71 9.53 -9.13 -4.73
CA GLY A 71 8.11 -9.50 -4.80
C GLY A 71 7.30 -9.10 -3.56
N ARG A 72 7.67 -8.03 -2.83
CA ARG A 72 6.96 -7.64 -1.60
C ARG A 72 5.96 -6.53 -1.79
N VAL A 73 4.83 -6.70 -1.10
CA VAL A 73 3.77 -5.70 -0.94
C VAL A 73 3.33 -5.66 0.53
N GLU A 74 3.25 -4.47 1.13
CA GLU A 74 2.63 -4.25 2.44
C GLU A 74 1.50 -3.23 2.29
N LEU A 75 0.27 -3.60 2.67
CA LEU A 75 -0.94 -2.78 2.53
C LEU A 75 -1.34 -2.15 3.87
N LYS A 76 -1.79 -0.90 3.82
CA LYS A 76 -2.39 -0.16 4.92
C LYS A 76 -3.68 0.51 4.45
N ARG A 77 -4.72 0.42 5.26
CA ARG A 77 -5.94 1.21 5.09
C ARG A 77 -5.89 2.42 6.00
N LYS A 78 -6.17 3.60 5.47
CA LYS A 78 -6.28 4.85 6.23
C LYS A 78 -7.72 5.37 6.12
N GLN A 79 -8.36 5.69 7.23
CA GLN A 79 -9.62 6.45 7.21
C GLN A 79 -9.32 7.90 6.87
N VAL A 80 -10.10 8.47 5.96
CA VAL A 80 -9.98 9.84 5.45
C VAL A 80 -11.33 10.49 5.66
N ASN A 81 -11.64 10.79 6.93
CA ASN A 81 -12.69 11.66 7.47
C ASN A 81 -12.88 11.33 8.96
#